data_AF-A0A1H0TAV6-F1
#
_entry.id   AF-A0A1H0TAV6-F1
#
_cell.length_a   1.000
_cell.length_b   1.000
_cell.length_c   1.000
_cell.angle_alpha   90.00
_cell.angle_beta   90.00
_cell.angle_gamma   90.00
#
_symmetry.space_group_name_H-M   'P 1'
#
loop_
_entity.id
_entity.type
_entity.pdbx_description
1 polymer ?
#
loop_
_entity_poly.entity_id
_entity_poly.type
_entity_poly.pdbx_seq_one_letter_code
_entity_poly.pdbx_strand_id
1 'polypeptide(L)'
;MKWWRAGVAVAALLIVVVAASGTSPITLVNRLDDRPPPQDRSPDADIAVPGDLPAVVAAPLTVYLLVLVGLVLFGLAGMVLAIELPRRRRRRGVRGVEVEEFELGEQVPVVRRVEKALQEFTGHPGRPPRDAVIAAWLALEAAEPRAPHQTPTEFTEELGVDAVVLKDLYRRARFGHEDVTAAQAEQARRELSRIVRELA
;
A
#
# COMPACT_ATOMS: atom_id res chain seq x y z
N MET A 1 7.66 -0.16 -22.21
CA MET A 1 6.72 -0.03 -21.06
C MET A 1 5.87 1.25 -21.02
N LYS A 2 6.28 2.39 -21.61
CA LYS A 2 5.50 3.66 -21.57
C LYS A 2 4.18 3.60 -22.36
N TRP A 3 4.17 2.83 -23.46
CA TRP A 3 3.03 2.64 -24.36
C TRP A 3 1.87 1.85 -23.75
N TRP A 4 2.15 0.90 -22.85
CA TRP A 4 1.11 0.13 -22.15
C TRP A 4 0.27 1.01 -21.23
N ARG A 5 0.91 1.97 -20.55
CA ARG A 5 0.24 2.92 -19.66
C ARG A 5 -0.65 3.90 -20.44
N ALA A 6 -0.20 4.33 -21.61
CA ALA A 6 -1.02 5.14 -22.51
C ALA A 6 -2.23 4.35 -23.02
N GLY A 7 -2.04 3.07 -23.39
CA GLY A 7 -3.13 2.19 -23.81
C GLY A 7 -4.20 1.99 -22.73
N VAL A 8 -3.78 1.76 -21.48
CA VAL A 8 -4.72 1.60 -20.34
C VAL A 8 -5.48 2.89 -20.06
N ALA A 9 -4.82 4.06 -20.14
CA ALA A 9 -5.48 5.34 -19.94
C ALA A 9 -6.52 5.64 -21.03
N VAL A 10 -6.20 5.35 -22.29
CA VAL A 10 -7.13 5.50 -23.41
C VAL A 10 -8.31 4.54 -23.28
N ALA A 11 -8.07 3.28 -22.92
CA ALA A 11 -9.13 2.29 -22.72
C ALA A 11 -10.08 2.69 -21.57
N ALA A 12 -9.53 3.16 -20.44
CA ALA A 12 -10.34 3.63 -19.31
C ALA A 12 -11.18 4.85 -19.70
N LEU A 13 -10.63 5.78 -20.47
CA LEU A 13 -11.34 6.96 -20.94
C LEU A 13 -12.47 6.59 -21.92
N LEU A 14 -12.24 5.63 -22.82
CA LEU A 14 -13.27 5.11 -23.71
C LEU A 14 -14.41 4.41 -22.95
N ILE A 15 -14.11 3.65 -21.90
CA ILE A 15 -15.12 3.00 -21.06
C ILE A 15 -16.01 4.03 -20.36
N VAL A 16 -15.42 5.13 -19.86
CA VAL A 16 -16.18 6.22 -19.24
C VAL A 16 -17.09 6.90 -20.26
N VAL A 17 -16.63 7.14 -21.49
CA VAL A 17 -17.45 7.74 -22.56
C VAL A 17 -18.60 6.82 -22.95
N VAL A 18 -18.36 5.51 -23.04
CA VAL A 18 -19.41 4.52 -23.33
C VAL A 18 -20.42 4.42 -22.17
N ALA A 19 -19.96 4.44 -20.92
CA ALA A 19 -20.84 4.42 -19.76
C ALA A 19 -21.67 5.71 -19.64
N ALA A 20 -21.10 6.87 -19.99
CA ALA A 20 -21.78 8.15 -19.95
C ALA A 20 -22.75 8.36 -21.13
N SER A 21 -22.58 7.64 -22.24
CA SER A 21 -23.47 7.68 -23.40
C SER A 21 -24.66 6.72 -23.28
N GLY A 22 -24.97 6.26 -22.05
CA GLY A 22 -26.11 5.42 -21.74
C GLY A 22 -27.40 5.97 -22.34
N THR A 23 -27.84 5.36 -23.44
CA THR A 23 -29.14 5.60 -24.03
C THR A 23 -30.19 5.06 -23.07
N SER A 24 -31.02 5.95 -22.53
CA SER A 24 -32.13 5.56 -21.65
C SER A 24 -33.02 4.53 -22.36
N PRO A 25 -33.30 3.36 -21.75
CA PRO A 25 -34.17 2.34 -22.35
C PRO A 25 -35.66 2.73 -22.33
N ILE A 26 -35.99 3.96 -21.92
CA ILE A 26 -37.36 4.45 -21.89
C ILE A 26 -37.70 5.02 -23.27
N THR A 27 -38.45 4.26 -24.06
CA THR A 27 -39.21 4.81 -25.19
C THR A 27 -40.30 5.71 -24.63
N LEU A 28 -40.08 7.03 -24.65
CA LEU A 28 -41.12 8.02 -24.40
C LEU A 28 -42.13 7.95 -25.56
N VAL A 29 -43.09 7.04 -25.44
CA VAL A 29 -44.26 7.03 -26.32
C VAL A 29 -45.10 8.26 -25.99
N ASN A 30 -45.18 9.20 -26.93
CA ASN A 30 -45.99 10.39 -26.83
C ASN A 30 -47.48 10.00 -26.89
N ARG A 31 -48.06 9.64 -25.75
CA ARG A 31 -49.46 9.19 -25.63
C ARG A 31 -50.49 10.34 -25.79
N LEU A 32 -50.08 11.49 -26.29
CA LEU A 32 -50.94 12.66 -26.46
C LEU A 32 -51.64 12.75 -27.82
N ASP A 33 -51.29 11.91 -28.80
CA ASP A 33 -51.86 12.01 -30.16
C ASP A 33 -53.34 11.57 -30.28
N ASP A 34 -53.87 10.78 -29.34
CA ASP A 34 -55.27 10.31 -29.37
C ASP A 34 -56.23 11.16 -28.52
N ARG A 35 -55.79 12.30 -27.98
CA ARG A 35 -56.67 13.20 -27.22
C ARG A 35 -57.18 14.32 -28.13
N PRO A 36 -58.50 14.64 -28.12
CA PRO A 36 -58.99 15.84 -28.77
C PRO A 36 -58.21 17.06 -28.25
N PRO A 37 -57.92 18.07 -29.10
CA PRO A 37 -57.14 19.23 -28.68
C PRO A 37 -57.76 19.81 -27.41
N PRO A 38 -56.93 20.12 -26.38
CA PRO A 38 -57.46 20.70 -25.16
C PRO A 38 -58.22 21.97 -25.52
N GLN A 39 -59.50 22.02 -25.15
CA GLN A 39 -60.26 23.27 -25.24
C GLN A 39 -59.58 24.27 -24.32
N ASP A 40 -59.15 25.38 -24.90
CA ASP A 40 -58.54 26.48 -24.17
C ASP A 40 -59.59 27.09 -23.24
N ARG A 41 -59.58 26.62 -21.99
CA ARG A 41 -60.28 27.23 -20.87
C ARG A 41 -59.22 27.82 -19.96
N SER A 42 -58.41 28.71 -20.49
CA SER A 42 -57.57 29.57 -19.65
C SER A 42 -58.49 30.45 -18.80
N PRO A 43 -58.53 30.29 -17.46
CA PRO A 43 -58.98 31.38 -16.61
C PRO A 43 -57.97 32.52 -16.80
N ASP A 44 -58.43 33.78 -16.82
CA ASP A 44 -57.57 34.95 -16.60
C ASP A 44 -56.99 34.85 -15.18
N ALA A 45 -55.98 33.99 -15.03
CA ALA A 45 -55.24 33.82 -13.82
C ALA A 45 -54.05 34.75 -13.94
N ASP A 46 -54.23 35.96 -13.42
CA ASP A 46 -53.18 36.96 -13.18
C ASP A 46 -52.24 36.43 -12.09
N ILE A 47 -51.52 35.34 -12.40
CA ILE A 47 -50.51 34.76 -11.54
C ILE A 47 -49.24 35.52 -11.85
N ALA A 48 -48.89 36.47 -10.99
CA ALA A 48 -47.58 37.08 -10.95
C ALA A 48 -46.54 35.97 -10.73
N VAL A 49 -45.92 35.48 -11.80
CA VAL A 49 -44.76 34.61 -11.75
C VAL A 49 -43.67 35.41 -11.04
N PRO A 50 -43.14 34.95 -9.88
CA PRO A 50 -42.04 35.64 -9.23
C PRO A 50 -40.85 35.65 -10.19
N GLY A 51 -40.58 36.82 -10.77
CA GLY A 51 -39.40 37.08 -11.58
C GLY A 51 -38.15 36.97 -10.72
N ASP A 52 -37.16 36.29 -11.28
CA ASP A 52 -35.77 36.20 -10.83
C ASP A 52 -35.54 35.47 -9.51
N LEU A 53 -35.29 34.16 -9.65
CA LEU A 53 -34.41 33.46 -8.70
C LEU A 53 -33.07 34.22 -8.65
N PRO A 54 -32.53 34.50 -7.45
CA PRO A 54 -31.29 35.25 -7.31
C PRO A 54 -30.19 34.59 -8.14
N ALA A 55 -29.48 35.37 -8.95
CA ALA A 55 -28.38 34.93 -9.84
C ALA A 55 -27.24 34.16 -9.13
N VAL A 56 -27.32 34.05 -7.80
CA VAL A 56 -26.45 33.25 -6.93
C VAL A 56 -26.71 31.74 -7.09
N VAL A 57 -27.89 31.31 -7.53
CA VAL A 57 -28.25 29.87 -7.64
C VAL A 57 -28.28 29.37 -9.09
N ALA A 58 -28.36 30.28 -10.07
CA ALA A 58 -28.14 29.97 -11.47
C ALA A 58 -26.64 29.99 -11.79
N ALA A 59 -25.85 29.13 -11.14
CA ALA A 59 -24.54 28.83 -11.69
C ALA A 59 -24.79 28.32 -13.12
N PRO A 60 -24.33 29.01 -14.17
CA PRO A 60 -24.54 28.52 -15.52
C PRO A 60 -23.91 27.13 -15.53
N LEU A 61 -24.63 26.15 -16.09
CA LEU A 61 -24.23 24.74 -16.08
C LEU A 61 -22.74 24.54 -16.42
N THR A 62 -22.18 25.44 -17.25
CA THR A 62 -20.75 25.58 -17.56
C THR A 62 -19.84 25.78 -16.34
N VAL A 63 -20.18 26.65 -15.38
CA VAL A 63 -19.40 26.84 -14.14
C VAL A 63 -19.44 25.59 -13.27
N TYR A 64 -20.60 24.96 -13.12
CA TYR A 64 -20.71 23.69 -12.40
C TYR A 64 -19.86 22.59 -13.06
N LEU A 65 -19.94 22.46 -14.38
CA LEU A 65 -19.15 21.50 -15.15
C LEU A 65 -17.64 21.80 -15.04
N LEU A 66 -17.22 23.06 -15.07
CA LEU A 66 -15.81 23.45 -14.91
C LEU A 66 -15.28 23.07 -13.53
N VAL A 67 -16.06 23.31 -12.46
CA VAL A 67 -15.69 22.90 -11.10
C VAL A 67 -15.58 21.38 -11.01
N LEU A 68 -16.56 20.65 -11.57
CA LEU A 68 -16.56 19.19 -11.58
C LEU A 68 -15.33 18.63 -12.34
N VAL A 69 -15.04 19.17 -13.52
CA VAL A 69 -13.84 18.80 -14.30
C VAL A 69 -12.56 19.12 -13.53
N GLY A 70 -12.48 20.29 -12.90
CA GLY A 70 -11.34 20.67 -12.07
C GLY A 70 -11.11 19.70 -10.91
N LEU A 71 -12.18 19.27 -10.24
CA LEU A 71 -12.13 18.35 -9.10
C LEU A 71 -11.70 16.94 -9.54
N VAL A 72 -12.19 16.47 -10.69
CA VAL A 72 -11.77 15.19 -11.30
C VAL A 72 -10.29 15.25 -11.69
N LEU A 73 -9.84 16.32 -12.35
CA LEU A 73 -8.44 16.50 -12.74
C LEU A 73 -7.52 16.60 -11.52
N PHE A 74 -7.93 17.31 -10.46
CA PHE A 74 -7.19 17.39 -9.21
C PHE A 74 -7.10 16.03 -8.52
N GLY A 75 -8.20 15.29 -8.48
CA GLY A 75 -8.24 13.92 -7.96
C GLY A 75 -7.32 12.98 -8.74
N LEU A 76 -7.34 13.04 -10.08
CA LEU A 76 -6.42 12.28 -10.92
C LEU A 76 -4.97 12.67 -10.68
N ALA A 77 -4.66 13.96 -10.66
CA ALA A 77 -3.30 14.46 -10.43
C ALA A 77 -2.79 14.03 -9.05
N GLY A 78 -3.62 14.18 -8.01
CA GLY A 78 -3.32 13.73 -6.65
C GLY A 78 -3.13 12.21 -6.56
N MET A 79 -3.95 11.42 -7.24
CA MET A 79 -3.84 9.96 -7.29
C MET A 79 -2.57 9.51 -8.03
N VAL A 80 -2.24 10.14 -9.17
CA VAL A 80 -0.99 9.89 -9.88
C VAL A 80 0.20 10.23 -8.99
N LEU A 81 0.19 11.39 -8.32
CA LEU A 81 1.24 11.80 -7.40
C LEU A 81 1.35 10.84 -6.20
N ALA A 82 0.22 10.43 -5.61
CA ALA A 82 0.15 9.51 -4.48
C ALA A 82 0.61 8.09 -4.84
N ILE A 83 0.50 7.67 -6.10
CA ILE A 83 1.04 6.40 -6.60
C ILE A 83 2.53 6.53 -6.93
N GLU A 84 2.98 7.70 -7.39
CA GLU A 84 4.38 7.94 -7.78
C GLU A 84 5.31 8.30 -6.61
N LEU A 85 4.83 9.00 -5.57
CA LEU A 85 5.59 9.32 -4.36
C LEU A 85 6.10 8.09 -3.59
N PRO A 86 5.27 7.06 -3.27
CA PRO A 86 5.75 5.86 -2.62
C PRO A 86 6.65 5.05 -3.57
N ARG A 87 6.46 5.11 -4.89
CA ARG A 87 7.35 4.48 -5.86
C ARG A 87 8.72 5.18 -5.96
N ARG A 88 8.81 6.50 -5.82
CA ARG A 88 10.10 7.21 -5.77
C ARG A 88 10.83 7.02 -4.45
N ARG A 89 10.12 6.94 -3.31
CA ARG A 89 10.72 6.55 -2.02
C ARG A 89 11.13 5.08 -1.99
N ARG A 90 10.35 4.17 -2.59
CA ARG A 90 10.72 2.74 -2.73
C ARG A 90 11.78 2.48 -3.79
N ARG A 91 11.94 3.31 -4.83
CA ARG A 91 13.05 3.15 -5.79
C ARG A 91 14.41 3.60 -5.27
N ARG A 92 14.47 4.18 -4.07
CA ARG A 92 15.72 4.37 -3.31
C ARG A 92 16.00 3.23 -2.31
N GLY A 93 15.14 2.21 -2.26
CA GLY A 93 15.32 1.03 -1.43
C GLY A 93 14.67 -0.19 -2.09
N VAL A 94 15.52 -1.02 -2.68
CA VAL A 94 15.23 -2.36 -3.22
C VAL A 94 14.57 -2.36 -4.61
N ARG A 95 15.44 -2.55 -5.61
CA ARG A 95 15.11 -3.00 -6.96
C ARG A 95 14.86 -4.51 -6.85
N GLY A 96 13.71 -4.95 -7.36
CA GLY A 96 13.14 -6.27 -7.08
C GLY A 96 13.87 -7.44 -7.71
N VAL A 97 13.74 -8.58 -7.01
CA VAL A 97 13.54 -9.96 -7.47
C VAL A 97 13.78 -10.16 -8.96
N GLU A 98 15.03 -10.48 -9.30
CA GLU A 98 15.36 -11.41 -10.36
C GLU A 98 15.49 -12.79 -9.71
N VAL A 99 14.74 -13.76 -10.23
CA VAL A 99 14.93 -15.17 -9.93
C VAL A 99 16.07 -15.62 -10.81
N GLU A 100 17.29 -15.68 -10.27
CA GLU A 100 18.28 -16.74 -10.53
C GLU A 100 19.64 -16.41 -9.89
N GLU A 101 20.32 -17.51 -9.52
CA GLU A 101 21.74 -17.65 -9.22
C GLU A 101 22.25 -17.18 -7.85
N PHE A 102 22.66 -18.19 -7.07
CA PHE A 102 23.59 -18.10 -5.95
C PHE A 102 24.85 -17.29 -6.36
N GLU A 103 24.87 -16.00 -6.05
CA GLU A 103 26.08 -15.18 -6.17
C GLU A 103 26.62 -14.84 -4.78
N LEU A 104 27.80 -15.38 -4.47
CA LEU A 104 28.60 -15.10 -3.26
C LEU A 104 28.93 -13.60 -3.03
N GLY A 105 28.47 -12.69 -3.90
CA GLY A 105 28.60 -11.23 -3.73
C GLY A 105 27.57 -10.59 -2.77
N GLU A 106 26.43 -11.25 -2.51
CA GLU A 106 25.35 -10.72 -1.67
C GLU A 106 25.50 -11.04 -0.17
N GLN A 107 26.46 -11.90 0.19
CA GLN A 107 26.74 -12.23 1.60
C GLN A 107 27.42 -11.08 2.35
N VAL A 108 28.32 -10.33 1.68
CA VAL A 108 29.02 -9.18 2.26
C VAL A 108 28.08 -8.07 2.78
N PRO A 109 26.99 -7.68 2.07
CA PRO A 109 26.03 -6.75 2.63
C PRO A 109 25.16 -7.36 3.74
N VAL A 110 24.88 -8.67 3.73
CA VAL A 110 24.15 -9.35 4.83
C VAL A 110 24.99 -9.33 6.10
N VAL A 111 26.27 -9.73 6.05
CA VAL A 111 27.20 -9.72 7.19
C VAL A 111 27.24 -8.35 7.85
N ARG A 112 27.43 -7.27 7.07
CA ARG A 112 27.46 -5.90 7.60
C ARG A 112 26.15 -5.49 8.27
N ARG A 113 24.99 -5.99 7.79
CA ARG A 113 23.70 -5.72 8.41
C ARG A 113 23.54 -6.50 9.72
N VAL A 114 23.94 -7.78 9.77
CA VAL A 114 23.91 -8.58 11.01
C VAL A 114 24.88 -7.99 12.04
N GLU A 115 26.08 -7.57 11.63
CA GLU A 115 27.06 -6.88 12.50
C GLU A 115 26.51 -5.58 13.08
N LYS A 116 25.89 -4.75 12.24
CA LYS A 116 25.24 -3.51 12.69
C LYS A 116 24.13 -3.80 13.71
N ALA A 117 23.34 -4.85 13.45
CA ALA A 117 22.26 -5.24 14.34
C ALA A 117 22.79 -5.81 15.68
N LEU A 118 23.91 -6.53 15.66
CA LEU A 118 24.63 -6.98 16.85
C LEU A 118 25.20 -5.79 17.65
N GLN A 119 25.74 -4.77 16.99
CA GLN A 119 26.20 -3.53 17.64
C GLN A 119 25.06 -2.78 18.32
N GLU A 120 23.92 -2.63 17.63
CA GLU A 120 22.71 -2.01 18.19
C GLU A 120 22.16 -2.78 19.39
N PHE A 121 22.16 -4.12 19.31
CA PHE A 121 21.82 -4.99 20.42
C PHE A 121 22.75 -4.77 21.63
N THR A 122 24.06 -4.70 21.40
CA THR A 122 25.07 -4.56 22.46
C THR A 122 25.08 -3.16 23.09
N GLY A 123 24.59 -2.14 22.36
CA GLY A 123 24.48 -0.76 22.84
C GLY A 123 23.40 -0.54 23.93
N HIS A 124 22.56 -1.53 24.23
CA HIS A 124 21.44 -1.41 25.17
C HIS A 124 21.55 -2.41 26.35
N PRO A 125 22.53 -2.25 27.27
CA PRO A 125 22.82 -3.23 28.32
C PRO A 125 21.74 -3.37 29.40
N GLY A 126 20.75 -2.46 29.46
CA GLY A 126 19.69 -2.46 30.48
C GLY A 126 18.35 -3.08 30.04
N ARG A 127 18.28 -3.72 28.86
CA ARG A 127 17.04 -4.30 28.34
C ARG A 127 16.62 -5.54 29.15
N PRO A 128 15.31 -5.77 29.39
CA PRO A 128 14.83 -7.02 29.98
C PRO A 128 15.37 -8.24 29.22
N PRO A 129 15.79 -9.32 29.89
CA PRO A 129 16.42 -10.47 29.22
C PRO A 129 15.57 -11.08 28.11
N ARG A 130 14.24 -11.13 28.31
CA ARG A 130 13.27 -11.59 27.31
C ARG A 130 13.31 -10.77 26.03
N ASP A 131 13.27 -9.45 26.17
CA ASP A 131 13.30 -8.54 25.03
C ASP A 131 14.65 -8.56 24.33
N ALA A 132 15.74 -8.82 25.08
CA ALA A 132 17.07 -8.97 24.52
C ALA A 132 17.13 -10.17 23.57
N VAL A 133 16.62 -11.34 23.98
CA VAL A 133 16.54 -12.51 23.11
C VAL A 133 15.69 -12.26 21.87
N ILE A 134 14.53 -11.60 22.03
CA ILE A 134 13.65 -11.26 20.90
C ILE A 134 14.36 -10.33 19.92
N ALA A 135 15.04 -9.30 20.44
CA ALA A 135 15.78 -8.36 19.62
C ALA A 135 16.94 -9.02 18.88
N ALA A 136 17.63 -9.99 19.47
CA ALA A 136 18.70 -10.74 18.80
C ALA A 136 18.18 -11.53 17.58
N TRP A 137 16.98 -12.12 17.67
CA TRP A 137 16.34 -12.78 16.53
C TRP A 137 15.87 -11.77 15.47
N LEU A 138 15.24 -10.67 15.88
CA LEU A 138 14.80 -9.62 14.95
C LEU A 138 15.97 -8.92 14.26
N ALA A 139 17.12 -8.84 14.91
CA ALA A 139 18.37 -8.36 14.32
C ALA A 139 18.81 -9.24 13.14
N LEU A 140 18.63 -10.56 13.25
CA LEU A 140 18.92 -11.51 12.18
C LEU A 140 17.90 -11.35 11.02
N GLU A 141 16.60 -11.28 11.32
CA GLU A 141 15.54 -11.06 10.31
C GLU A 141 15.61 -9.65 9.66
N ALA A 142 16.25 -8.68 10.30
CA ALA A 142 16.46 -7.36 9.72
C ALA A 142 17.61 -7.34 8.70
N ALA A 143 18.54 -8.29 8.79
CA ALA A 143 19.65 -8.40 7.85
C ALA A 143 19.21 -8.97 6.50
N GLU A 144 18.30 -9.94 6.54
CA GLU A 144 17.60 -10.49 5.38
C GLU A 144 16.11 -10.66 5.70
N PRO A 145 15.21 -9.89 5.07
CA PRO A 145 13.80 -9.87 5.44
C PRO A 145 13.11 -11.18 5.03
N ARG A 146 12.67 -11.94 6.04
CA ARG A 146 11.92 -13.17 5.85
C ARG A 146 10.62 -12.95 5.05
N ALA A 147 10.34 -13.84 4.10
CA ALA A 147 9.07 -13.81 3.37
C ALA A 147 7.88 -14.15 4.29
N PRO A 148 6.64 -13.67 4.00
CA PRO A 148 5.50 -13.91 4.89
C PRO A 148 5.13 -15.39 5.07
N HIS A 149 5.39 -16.23 4.07
CA HIS A 149 5.10 -17.66 4.08
C HIS A 149 6.27 -18.51 4.60
N GLN A 150 7.44 -17.90 4.77
CA GLN A 150 8.66 -18.61 5.10
C GLN A 150 8.73 -18.88 6.61
N THR A 151 9.06 -20.12 6.95
CA THR A 151 9.20 -20.54 8.34
C THR A 151 10.56 -20.09 8.91
N PRO A 152 10.70 -19.98 10.25
CA PRO A 152 11.99 -19.68 10.87
C PRO A 152 13.13 -20.63 10.50
N THR A 153 12.81 -21.91 10.22
CA THR A 153 13.82 -22.90 9.81
C THR A 153 14.23 -22.67 8.35
N GLU A 154 13.26 -22.49 7.45
CA GLU A 154 13.52 -22.17 6.03
C GLU A 154 14.33 -20.87 5.88
N PHE A 155 14.06 -19.88 6.75
CA PHE A 155 14.83 -18.64 6.81
C PHE A 155 16.31 -18.88 7.13
N THR A 156 16.60 -19.69 8.15
CA THR A 156 17.97 -19.99 8.55
C THR A 156 18.70 -20.88 7.54
N GLU A 157 17.98 -21.76 6.85
CA GLU A 157 18.50 -22.58 5.75
C GLU A 157 18.86 -21.72 4.54
N GLU A 158 18.01 -20.76 4.15
CA GLU A 158 18.32 -19.81 3.08
C GLU A 158 19.52 -18.92 3.42
N LEU A 159 19.64 -18.51 4.69
CA LEU A 159 20.78 -17.74 5.18
C LEU A 159 22.07 -18.58 5.27
N GLY A 160 21.97 -19.91 5.15
CA GLY A 160 23.11 -20.83 5.20
C GLY A 160 23.74 -20.99 6.58
N VAL A 161 23.01 -20.68 7.66
CA VAL A 161 23.54 -20.69 9.04
C VAL A 161 22.69 -21.53 10.00
N ASP A 162 23.37 -22.28 10.85
CA ASP A 162 22.72 -23.04 11.92
C ASP A 162 22.41 -22.13 13.11
N ALA A 163 21.20 -21.60 13.16
CA ALA A 163 20.69 -20.77 14.25
C ALA A 163 19.72 -21.52 15.19
N VAL A 164 19.80 -22.85 15.31
CA VAL A 164 18.87 -23.66 16.12
C VAL A 164 18.76 -23.17 17.57
N VAL A 165 19.89 -22.90 18.22
CA VAL A 165 19.94 -22.43 19.62
C VAL A 165 19.25 -21.07 19.77
N LEU A 166 19.51 -20.14 18.86
CA LEU A 166 18.90 -18.81 18.88
C LEU A 166 17.39 -18.87 18.60
N LYS A 167 16.97 -19.72 17.67
CA LYS A 167 15.56 -19.99 17.34
C LYS A 167 14.79 -20.54 18.54
N ASP A 168 15.38 -21.49 19.27
CA ASP A 168 14.73 -22.07 20.45
C ASP A 168 14.62 -21.07 21.60
N LEU A 169 15.67 -20.27 21.83
CA LEU A 169 15.63 -19.17 22.79
C LEU A 169 14.56 -18.14 22.42
N TYR A 170 14.44 -17.77 21.14
CA TYR A 170 13.40 -16.87 20.64
C TYR A 170 12.00 -17.44 20.86
N ARG A 171 11.76 -18.72 20.51
CA ARG A 171 10.46 -19.36 20.69
C ARG A 171 10.06 -19.39 22.16
N ARG A 172 11.00 -19.73 23.06
CA ARG A 172 10.78 -19.71 24.50
C ARG A 172 10.54 -18.29 25.01
N ALA A 173 11.34 -17.31 24.58
CA ALA A 173 11.15 -15.93 24.99
C ALA A 173 9.79 -15.41 24.55
N ARG A 174 9.34 -15.67 23.31
CA ARG A 174 8.11 -15.10 22.77
C ARG A 174 6.84 -15.81 23.23
N PHE A 175 6.87 -17.14 23.32
CA PHE A 175 5.67 -17.96 23.57
C PHE A 175 5.75 -18.78 24.87
N GLY A 176 6.91 -18.82 25.52
CA GLY A 176 7.07 -19.46 26.82
C GLY A 176 6.44 -18.63 27.93
N HIS A 177 6.04 -19.35 29.00
CA HIS A 177 5.49 -18.77 30.23
C HIS A 177 6.55 -18.66 31.33
N GLU A 178 7.75 -19.19 31.10
CA GLU A 178 8.89 -19.12 32.00
C GLU A 178 9.66 -17.80 31.82
N ASP A 179 10.17 -17.26 32.92
CA ASP A 179 11.01 -16.08 32.88
C ASP A 179 12.34 -16.38 32.17
N VAL A 180 12.67 -15.54 31.18
CA VAL A 180 13.95 -15.59 30.49
C VAL A 180 15.02 -14.99 31.40
N THR A 181 16.10 -15.73 31.64
CA THR A 181 17.18 -15.28 32.53
C THR A 181 18.23 -14.45 31.80
N ALA A 182 19.01 -13.65 32.54
CA ALA A 182 20.14 -12.91 31.99
C ALA A 182 21.17 -13.84 31.31
N ALA A 183 21.35 -15.07 31.81
CA ALA A 183 22.23 -16.07 31.21
C ALA A 183 21.75 -16.50 29.80
N GLN A 184 20.44 -16.60 29.60
CA GLN A 184 19.84 -16.92 28.30
C GLN A 184 19.95 -15.76 27.31
N ALA A 185 19.79 -14.52 27.77
CA ALA A 185 20.05 -13.34 26.94
C ALA A 185 21.51 -13.27 26.50
N GLU A 186 22.44 -13.57 27.41
CA GLU A 186 23.87 -13.61 27.14
C GLU A 186 24.25 -14.78 26.22
N GLN A 187 23.53 -15.92 26.31
CA GLN A 187 23.64 -17.00 25.34
C GLN A 187 23.16 -16.58 23.95
N ALA A 188 22.02 -15.91 23.84
CA ALA A 188 21.53 -15.40 22.54
C ALA A 188 22.53 -14.43 21.89
N ARG A 189 23.18 -13.58 22.69
CA ARG A 189 24.26 -12.70 22.22
C ARG A 189 25.44 -13.47 21.63
N ARG A 190 25.90 -14.52 22.32
CA ARG A 190 27.00 -15.36 21.84
C ARG A 190 26.65 -16.11 20.56
N GLU A 191 25.43 -16.63 20.46
CA GLU A 191 24.96 -17.30 19.25
C GLU A 191 24.86 -16.35 18.07
N LEU A 192 24.30 -15.14 18.26
CA LEU A 192 24.27 -14.14 17.20
C LEU A 192 25.69 -13.76 16.74
N SER A 193 26.63 -13.65 17.69
CA SER A 193 28.05 -13.38 17.39
C SER A 193 28.72 -14.55 16.66
N ARG A 194 28.33 -15.80 16.91
CA ARG A 194 28.80 -16.98 16.18
C ARG A 194 28.29 -16.94 14.74
N ILE A 195 26.99 -16.72 14.56
CA ILE A 195 26.34 -16.62 13.24
C ILE A 195 27.00 -15.53 12.38
N VAL A 196 27.29 -14.35 12.95
CA VAL A 196 28.02 -13.30 12.24
C VAL A 196 29.38 -13.78 11.70
N ARG A 197 30.12 -14.57 12.49
CA ARG A 197 31.43 -15.11 12.07
C ARG A 197 31.32 -16.24 11.06
N GLU A 198 30.23 -16.97 11.04
CA GLU A 198 29.98 -18.01 10.04
C GLU A 198 29.58 -17.42 8.67
N LEU A 199 28.96 -16.24 8.69
CA LEU A 199 28.58 -15.51 7.47
C LEU A 199 29.72 -14.69 6.85
N ALA A 200 30.73 -14.31 7.64
CA ALA A 200 31.85 -13.44 7.26
C ALA A 200 32.98 -14.18 6.55
#